data_AF-A0A0K1ETQ2-F1
#
_entry.id   AF-A0A0K1ETQ2-F1
#
_cell.length_a   1.000
_cell.length_b   1.000
_cell.length_c   1.000
_cell.angle_alpha   90.00
_cell.angle_beta   90.00
_cell.angle_gamma   90.00
#
_symmetry.space_group_name_H-M   'P 1'
#
loop_
_entity.id
_entity.type
_entity.pdbx_description
1 polymer ?
#
loop_
_entity_poly.entity_id
_entity_poly.type
_entity_poly.pdbx_seq_one_letter_code
_entity_poly.pdbx_strand_id
1 'polypeptide(L)'
;MSPAERAALRRAASVAKMRATRLRTLGDRADQWEAVLLFHRAAKLSLEALAETAPEAEKLGTWIEACGLFLEARDPVRAAEVWSRLPRTVFSTAAGAVMIDRLREPYQEAVTAFSVALRQLGAGRPAAPEPSTLDPGALRALLEAYPGVAEGWWALSKATQDDAEARDAQARMVQLDPACEGEGVGAAAWTRMTPALMSTLRIKMASERAGDALELDAVGQIAASFGRLFRDFVTQCLGLDVTLLPCRALTGSFLLEVAAPGLPPHAIETLNVLLKDTPERIGARELLELLARLQRSGIRLSVSQGELEEELSSPQLVIDAGWRKRLLQVTEAEALRHLDTRDIPQADDLERIFGLVQMVAGQHEVNAVSLGVTRRQVAYYRRAAEILGLLGDSGELTAAGRLIARLGDEDRLRATVVHFESSICGDAWIQWSRGRTLREVDPNSAPAFLEASVPGLSESTAGRRAQTLMAWHRALSAYHYAAEAADETTSRAP
;
A
#
# COMPACT_ATOMS: atom_id res chain seq x y z
N MET A 1 50.58 1.60 -6.36
CA MET A 1 50.61 3.04 -6.67
C MET A 1 51.64 3.75 -5.79
N SER A 2 52.52 4.56 -6.40
CA SER A 2 53.57 5.30 -5.71
C SER A 2 53.01 6.40 -4.79
N PRO A 3 53.76 6.86 -3.78
CA PRO A 3 53.36 8.01 -2.97
C PRO A 3 53.12 9.30 -3.78
N ALA A 4 53.86 9.50 -4.87
CA ALA A 4 53.71 10.65 -5.75
C ALA A 4 52.38 10.63 -6.53
N GLU A 5 52.00 9.46 -7.06
CA GLU A 5 50.70 9.26 -7.73
C GLU A 5 49.53 9.44 -6.76
N ARG A 6 49.64 8.90 -5.54
CA ARG A 6 48.65 9.12 -4.47
C ARG A 6 48.49 10.61 -4.14
N ALA A 7 49.59 11.35 -4.04
CA ALA A 7 49.55 12.79 -3.81
C ALA A 7 48.93 13.55 -4.99
N ALA A 8 49.16 13.10 -6.23
CA ALA A 8 48.56 13.69 -7.42
C ALA A 8 47.04 13.48 -7.47
N LEU A 9 46.54 12.27 -7.20
CA LEU A 9 45.10 11.98 -7.16
C LEU A 9 44.39 12.77 -6.05
N ARG A 10 44.99 12.91 -4.87
CA ARG A 10 44.45 13.74 -3.78
C ARG A 10 44.33 15.21 -4.18
N ARG A 11 45.35 15.76 -4.86
CA ARG A 11 45.28 17.13 -5.40
C ARG A 11 44.18 17.26 -6.43
N ALA A 12 44.04 16.30 -7.35
CA ALA A 12 42.98 16.31 -8.36
C ALA A 12 41.57 16.24 -7.74
N ALA A 13 41.36 15.39 -6.73
CA ALA A 13 40.10 15.32 -5.99
C ALA A 13 39.77 16.64 -5.29
N SER A 14 40.75 17.29 -4.66
CA SER A 14 40.58 18.58 -4.01
C SER A 14 40.21 19.70 -5.00
N VAL A 15 40.85 19.73 -6.17
CA VAL A 15 40.52 20.68 -7.24
C VAL A 15 39.10 20.47 -7.77
N ALA A 16 38.69 19.23 -8.00
CA ALA A 16 37.33 18.89 -8.42
C ALA A 16 36.29 19.33 -7.37
N LYS A 17 36.55 19.09 -6.07
CA LYS A 17 35.71 19.54 -4.97
C LYS A 17 35.57 21.07 -4.94
N MET A 18 36.67 21.82 -5.01
CA MET A 18 36.62 23.28 -4.99
C MET A 18 35.82 23.85 -6.16
N ARG A 19 35.98 23.28 -7.37
CA ARG A 19 35.23 23.69 -8.56
C ARG A 19 33.74 23.37 -8.40
N ALA A 20 33.41 22.18 -7.87
CA ALA A 20 32.03 21.79 -7.58
C ALA A 20 31.34 22.75 -6.60
N THR A 21 32.02 23.10 -5.49
CA THR A 21 31.49 24.02 -4.49
C THR A 21 31.24 25.41 -5.08
N ARG A 22 32.11 25.90 -5.96
CA ARG A 22 31.93 27.18 -6.65
C ARG A 22 30.74 27.15 -7.61
N LEU A 23 30.61 26.10 -8.42
CA LEU A 23 29.48 25.95 -9.36
C LEU A 23 28.14 25.79 -8.63
N ARG A 24 28.11 25.08 -7.51
CA ARG A 24 26.93 24.98 -6.64
C ARG A 24 26.39 26.35 -6.21
N THR A 25 27.27 27.34 -5.99
CA THR A 25 26.86 28.68 -5.56
C THR A 25 26.38 29.60 -6.69
N LEU A 26 26.61 29.24 -7.95
CA LEU A 26 26.30 30.09 -9.12
C LEU A 26 24.85 29.97 -9.60
N GLY A 27 24.07 29.03 -9.04
CA GLY A 27 22.60 29.09 -9.01
C GLY A 27 21.86 28.63 -10.28
N ASP A 28 22.53 28.44 -11.40
CA ASP A 28 21.92 27.89 -12.61
C ASP A 28 21.88 26.33 -12.59
N ARG A 29 20.92 25.75 -13.31
CA ARG A 29 20.64 24.31 -13.32
C ARG A 29 21.77 23.48 -13.96
N ALA A 30 22.45 24.03 -14.96
CA ALA A 30 23.57 23.37 -15.64
C ALA A 30 24.82 23.36 -14.75
N ASP A 31 25.11 24.47 -14.07
CA ASP A 31 26.20 24.60 -13.10
C ASP A 31 26.01 23.66 -11.90
N GLN A 32 24.77 23.49 -11.43
CA GLN A 32 24.46 22.54 -10.35
C GLN A 32 24.67 21.09 -10.76
N TRP A 33 24.31 20.74 -12.00
CA TRP A 33 24.56 19.40 -12.53
C TRP A 33 26.06 19.15 -12.74
N GLU A 34 26.81 20.14 -13.24
CA GLU A 34 28.26 20.06 -13.35
C GLU A 34 28.92 19.93 -11.96
N ALA A 35 28.40 20.62 -10.94
CA ALA A 35 28.85 20.47 -9.56
C ALA A 35 28.67 19.03 -9.05
N VAL A 36 27.52 18.40 -9.34
CA VAL A 36 27.23 17.01 -8.98
C VAL A 36 28.26 16.04 -9.59
N LEU A 37 28.52 16.19 -10.89
CA LEU A 37 29.49 15.34 -11.60
C LEU A 37 30.92 15.51 -11.05
N LEU A 38 31.29 16.74 -10.68
CA LEU A 38 32.58 17.04 -10.08
C LEU A 38 32.73 16.49 -8.65
N PHE A 39 31.67 16.50 -7.83
CA PHE A 39 31.68 15.83 -6.52
C PHE A 39 31.82 14.31 -6.66
N HIS A 40 31.10 13.69 -7.59
CA HIS A 40 31.22 12.27 -7.87
C HIS A 40 32.63 11.90 -8.35
N ARG A 41 33.21 12.70 -9.26
CA ARG A 41 34.59 12.53 -9.71
C ARG A 41 35.61 12.69 -8.59
N ALA A 42 35.40 13.63 -7.67
CA ALA A 42 36.26 13.79 -6.50
C ALA A 42 36.21 12.55 -5.58
N ALA A 43 35.04 11.91 -5.46
CA ALA A 43 34.89 10.67 -4.70
C ALA A 43 35.63 9.49 -5.36
N LYS A 44 35.50 9.30 -6.69
CA LYS A 44 36.26 8.29 -7.44
C LYS A 44 37.77 8.47 -7.29
N LEU A 45 38.28 9.68 -7.49
CA LEU A 45 39.71 10.00 -7.34
C LEU A 45 40.21 9.80 -5.89
N SER A 46 39.37 10.07 -4.90
CA SER A 46 39.70 9.85 -3.49
C SER A 46 39.75 8.36 -3.14
N LEU A 47 38.84 7.56 -3.70
CA LEU A 47 38.83 6.10 -3.58
C LEU A 47 40.07 5.49 -4.25
N GLU A 48 40.39 5.90 -5.47
CA GLU A 48 41.60 5.47 -6.18
C GLU A 48 42.84 5.80 -5.35
N ALA A 49 42.93 7.00 -4.78
CA ALA A 49 44.05 7.42 -3.92
C ALA A 49 44.18 6.65 -2.60
N LEU A 50 43.13 5.95 -2.15
CA LEU A 50 43.11 5.17 -0.91
C LEU A 50 43.81 3.82 -1.06
N ALA A 51 43.89 3.25 -2.27
CA ALA A 51 44.82 2.21 -2.74
C ALA A 51 45.33 1.15 -1.72
N GLU A 52 44.51 0.70 -0.78
CA GLU A 52 44.79 -0.44 0.10
C GLU A 52 43.65 -1.44 -0.02
N THR A 53 44.00 -2.72 -0.07
CA THR A 53 43.15 -3.91 -0.19
C THR A 53 42.34 -4.13 1.10
N ALA A 54 41.61 -3.11 1.52
CA ALA A 54 40.58 -3.24 2.52
C ALA A 54 39.30 -3.68 1.78
N PRO A 55 38.68 -4.81 2.16
CA PRO A 55 37.37 -5.23 1.61
C PRO A 55 36.32 -4.11 1.66
N GLU A 56 36.48 -3.16 2.58
CA GLU A 56 35.65 -1.97 2.73
C GLU A 56 35.84 -0.94 1.61
N ALA A 57 37.02 -0.85 1.00
CA ALA A 57 37.27 -0.01 -0.16
C ALA A 57 36.63 -0.59 -1.44
N GLU A 58 36.63 -1.91 -1.57
CA GLU A 58 35.95 -2.62 -2.68
C GLU A 58 34.43 -2.40 -2.60
N LYS A 59 33.83 -2.60 -1.42
CA LYS A 59 32.41 -2.30 -1.20
C LYS A 59 32.07 -0.84 -1.51
N LEU A 60 32.88 0.10 -1.03
CA LEU A 60 32.69 1.52 -1.32
C LEU A 60 32.83 1.82 -2.82
N GLY A 61 33.74 1.13 -3.51
CA GLY A 61 33.89 1.17 -4.97
C GLY A 61 32.64 0.75 -5.70
N THR A 62 32.03 -0.39 -5.33
CA THR A 62 30.78 -0.86 -5.93
C THR A 62 29.65 0.17 -5.80
N TRP A 63 29.52 0.82 -4.65
CA TRP A 63 28.52 1.88 -4.42
C TRP A 63 28.82 3.13 -5.24
N ILE A 64 30.08 3.56 -5.31
CA ILE A 64 30.50 4.71 -6.13
C ILE A 64 30.24 4.40 -7.61
N GLU A 65 30.56 3.21 -8.10
CA GLU A 65 30.29 2.80 -9.48
C GLU A 65 28.78 2.77 -9.77
N ALA A 66 27.98 2.18 -8.88
CA ALA A 66 26.51 2.18 -9.00
C ALA A 66 25.95 3.61 -9.10
N CYS A 67 26.43 4.55 -8.27
CA CYS A 67 26.09 5.97 -8.40
C CYS A 67 26.50 6.57 -9.75
N GLY A 68 27.66 6.17 -10.27
CA GLY A 68 28.17 6.60 -11.57
C GLY A 68 27.20 6.24 -12.71
N LEU A 69 26.65 5.03 -12.69
CA LEU A 69 25.66 4.57 -13.67
C LEU A 69 24.41 5.46 -13.69
N PHE A 70 23.91 5.87 -12.53
CA PHE A 70 22.74 6.77 -12.46
C PHE A 70 23.06 8.21 -12.86
N LEU A 71 24.29 8.67 -12.61
CA LEU A 71 24.75 9.98 -13.06
C LEU A 71 24.93 10.04 -14.58
N GLU A 72 25.44 8.98 -15.19
CA GLU A 72 25.55 8.84 -16.65
C GLU A 72 24.17 8.80 -17.30
N ALA A 73 23.21 8.14 -16.66
CA ALA A 73 21.79 8.13 -17.05
C ALA A 73 21.04 9.45 -16.78
N ARG A 74 21.71 10.49 -16.24
CA ARG A 74 21.10 11.76 -15.81
C ARG A 74 19.91 11.60 -14.86
N ASP A 75 19.96 10.61 -13.97
CA ASP A 75 18.97 10.36 -12.92
C ASP A 75 19.52 10.83 -11.55
N PRO A 76 19.40 12.14 -11.22
CA PRO A 76 19.90 12.69 -9.96
C PRO A 76 19.20 12.11 -8.72
N VAL A 77 17.95 11.65 -8.87
CA VAL A 77 17.16 11.14 -7.75
C VAL A 77 17.70 9.79 -7.33
N ARG A 78 17.88 8.86 -8.27
CA ARG A 78 18.47 7.55 -7.98
C ARG A 78 19.94 7.64 -7.61
N ALA A 79 20.71 8.54 -8.24
CA ALA A 79 22.08 8.79 -7.82
C ALA A 79 22.14 9.27 -6.35
N ALA A 80 21.29 10.22 -5.96
CA ALA A 80 21.21 10.70 -4.58
C ALA A 80 20.71 9.62 -3.60
N GLU A 81 19.84 8.72 -4.05
CA GLU A 81 19.34 7.60 -3.27
C GLU A 81 20.42 6.54 -3.01
N VAL A 82 21.16 6.13 -4.04
CA VAL A 82 22.31 5.20 -3.90
C VAL A 82 23.39 5.82 -3.01
N TRP A 83 23.63 7.13 -3.16
CA TRP A 83 24.53 7.87 -2.28
C TRP A 83 24.02 7.96 -0.82
N SER A 84 22.72 8.14 -0.58
CA SER A 84 22.16 8.25 0.78
C SER A 84 22.08 6.91 1.53
N ARG A 85 22.13 5.79 0.80
CA ARG A 85 22.14 4.42 1.32
C ARG A 85 23.52 3.92 1.76
N LEU A 86 24.59 4.68 1.54
CA LEU A 86 25.90 4.38 2.12
C LEU A 86 25.77 4.26 3.65
N PRO A 87 25.90 3.05 4.22
CA PRO A 87 25.53 2.87 5.61
C PRO A 87 26.51 3.61 6.51
N ARG A 88 26.01 4.45 7.42
CA ARG A 88 26.81 5.04 8.51
C ARG A 88 27.47 3.97 9.40
N THR A 89 27.08 2.71 9.26
CA THR A 89 27.38 1.58 10.14
C THR A 89 28.23 0.47 9.52
N VAL A 90 28.61 0.53 8.24
CA VAL A 90 29.37 -0.57 7.57
C VAL A 90 30.86 -0.60 7.92
N PHE A 91 31.39 0.41 8.59
CA PHE A 91 32.82 0.52 8.87
C PHE A 91 33.09 0.29 10.36
N SER A 92 33.31 -0.96 10.75
CA SER A 92 33.68 -1.34 12.12
C SER A 92 35.16 -1.15 12.44
N THR A 93 35.98 -0.83 11.43
CA THR A 93 37.43 -0.67 11.56
C THR A 93 37.82 0.80 11.67
N ALA A 94 38.86 1.11 12.46
CA ALA A 94 39.39 2.47 12.61
C ALA A 94 39.80 3.10 11.26
N ALA A 95 40.23 2.28 10.29
CA ALA A 95 40.52 2.70 8.92
C ALA A 95 39.26 3.17 8.16
N GLY A 96 38.16 2.43 8.28
CA GLY A 96 36.88 2.82 7.70
C GLY A 96 36.26 4.06 8.36
N ALA A 97 36.48 4.27 9.66
CA ALA A 97 36.10 5.50 10.35
C ALA A 97 36.88 6.73 9.84
N VAL A 98 38.20 6.61 9.61
CA VAL A 98 39.05 7.67 9.04
C VAL A 98 38.69 7.94 7.57
N MET A 99 38.33 6.91 6.80
CA MET A 99 37.80 7.07 5.44
C MET A 99 36.48 7.82 5.43
N ILE A 100 35.53 7.46 6.30
CA ILE A 100 34.28 8.19 6.47
C ILE A 100 34.57 9.64 6.85
N ASP A 101 35.44 9.91 7.82
CA ASP A 101 35.68 11.27 8.31
C ASP A 101 36.25 12.19 7.21
N ARG A 102 37.11 11.64 6.33
CA ARG A 102 37.65 12.35 5.17
C ARG A 102 36.63 12.54 4.03
N LEU A 103 35.72 11.60 3.85
CA LEU A 103 34.66 11.67 2.84
C LEU A 103 33.41 12.40 3.33
N ARG A 104 33.24 12.56 4.65
CA ARG A 104 32.03 13.07 5.32
C ARG A 104 31.65 14.48 4.88
N GLU A 105 32.62 15.38 4.82
CA GLU A 105 32.36 16.77 4.42
C GLU A 105 32.02 16.85 2.92
N PRO A 106 32.83 16.29 1.97
CA PRO A 106 32.42 16.20 0.56
C PRO A 106 31.05 15.49 0.35
N TYR A 107 30.76 14.47 1.15
CA TYR A 107 29.53 13.67 1.14
C TYR A 107 28.31 14.48 1.56
N GLN A 108 28.38 15.18 2.70
CA GLN A 108 27.30 16.05 3.18
C GLN A 108 27.07 17.23 2.22
N GLU A 109 28.14 17.75 1.63
CA GLU A 109 28.07 18.82 0.63
C GLU A 109 27.40 18.37 -0.67
N ALA A 110 27.67 17.14 -1.14
CA ALA A 110 27.03 16.56 -2.30
C ALA A 110 25.54 16.31 -2.06
N VAL A 111 25.17 15.63 -0.96
CA VAL A 111 23.76 15.36 -0.61
C VAL A 111 22.95 16.66 -0.45
N THR A 112 23.56 17.68 0.15
CA THR A 112 22.93 19.01 0.28
C THR A 112 22.77 19.69 -1.09
N ALA A 113 23.78 19.61 -1.97
CA ALA A 113 23.70 20.14 -3.32
C ALA A 113 22.59 19.46 -4.14
N PHE A 114 22.49 18.13 -4.06
CA PHE A 114 21.42 17.35 -4.70
C PHE A 114 20.04 17.72 -4.18
N SER A 115 19.90 17.89 -2.86
CA SER A 115 18.62 18.26 -2.23
C SER A 115 18.18 19.70 -2.56
N VAL A 116 19.12 20.58 -2.87
CA VAL A 116 18.85 21.95 -3.33
C VAL A 116 18.48 21.95 -4.82
N ALA A 117 19.23 21.22 -5.65
CA ALA A 117 18.92 21.05 -7.06
C ALA A 117 17.52 20.43 -7.25
N LEU A 118 17.18 19.34 -6.55
CA LEU A 118 15.85 18.71 -6.63
C LEU A 118 14.70 19.65 -6.24
N ARG A 119 14.91 20.55 -5.28
CA ARG A 119 13.91 21.56 -4.89
C ARG A 119 13.75 22.65 -5.94
N GLN A 120 14.84 23.07 -6.57
CA GLN A 120 14.82 24.10 -7.61
C GLN A 120 14.35 23.56 -8.98
N LEU A 121 14.40 22.24 -9.17
CA LEU A 121 13.92 21.52 -10.35
C LEU A 121 12.39 21.34 -10.43
N GLY A 122 11.63 21.84 -9.43
CA GLY A 122 10.18 22.02 -9.56
C GLY A 122 9.30 20.86 -9.08
N ALA A 123 9.40 20.47 -7.80
CA ALA A 123 8.36 19.70 -7.11
C ALA A 123 7.18 20.59 -6.63
N GLY A 124 6.81 21.58 -7.44
CA GLY A 124 5.50 22.23 -7.40
C GLY A 124 4.66 21.60 -8.50
N ARG A 125 3.62 20.87 -8.13
CA ARG A 125 2.64 20.21 -9.00
C ARG A 125 2.36 21.06 -10.27
N PRO A 126 2.73 20.64 -11.49
CA PRO A 126 2.05 21.20 -12.65
C PRO A 126 0.63 20.66 -12.63
N ALA A 127 -0.36 21.52 -12.86
CA ALA A 127 -1.70 21.05 -13.19
C ALA A 127 -1.58 20.08 -14.37
N ALA A 128 -2.17 18.90 -14.24
CA ALA A 128 -2.24 17.96 -15.36
C ALA A 128 -2.91 18.71 -16.53
N PRO A 129 -2.27 18.77 -17.72
CA PRO A 129 -2.97 19.26 -18.90
C PRO A 129 -4.13 18.30 -19.18
N GLU A 130 -5.30 18.85 -19.52
CA GLU A 130 -6.43 18.01 -19.91
C GLU A 130 -6.03 17.10 -21.08
N PRO A 131 -6.50 15.84 -21.10
CA PRO A 131 -6.03 14.77 -21.99
C PRO A 131 -6.22 15.05 -23.49
N SER A 132 -6.91 16.12 -23.87
CA SER A 132 -7.12 16.55 -25.25
C SER A 132 -6.02 17.48 -25.80
N THR A 133 -5.00 17.84 -25.01
CA THR A 133 -3.98 18.83 -25.41
C THR A 133 -2.54 18.34 -25.39
N LEU A 134 -2.30 17.06 -25.06
CA LEU A 134 -0.96 16.49 -25.13
C LEU A 134 -0.63 16.16 -26.59
N ASP A 135 0.21 17.01 -27.19
CA ASP A 135 0.88 16.73 -28.46
C ASP A 135 1.60 15.37 -28.37
N PRO A 136 1.24 14.39 -29.22
CA PRO A 136 1.93 13.09 -29.26
C PRO A 136 3.44 13.21 -29.46
N GLY A 137 3.91 14.27 -30.13
CA GLY A 137 5.34 14.56 -30.29
C GLY A 137 6.03 14.92 -28.97
N ALA A 138 5.38 15.75 -28.14
CA ALA A 138 5.89 16.14 -26.83
C ALA A 138 5.89 14.98 -25.82
N LEU A 139 4.85 14.13 -25.84
CA LEU A 139 4.79 12.94 -24.99
C LEU A 139 5.85 11.90 -25.41
N ARG A 140 6.08 11.76 -26.72
CA ARG A 140 7.12 10.89 -27.31
C ARG A 140 8.53 11.37 -26.95
N ALA A 141 8.81 12.67 -27.06
CA ALA A 141 10.10 13.25 -26.68
C ALA A 141 10.39 13.14 -25.17
N LEU A 142 9.34 13.13 -24.33
CA LEU A 142 9.48 12.95 -22.88
C LEU A 142 9.82 11.49 -22.49
N LEU A 143 9.31 10.52 -23.25
CA LEU A 143 9.55 9.10 -23.07
C LEU A 143 10.87 8.63 -23.70
N GLU A 144 11.29 9.24 -24.81
CA GLU A 144 12.59 9.01 -25.48
C GLU A 144 13.81 9.37 -24.62
N ALA A 145 13.63 10.15 -23.54
CA ALA A 145 14.69 10.55 -22.62
C ALA A 145 15.00 9.51 -21.51
N TYR A 146 14.26 8.39 -21.44
CA TYR A 146 14.45 7.34 -20.42
C TYR A 146 15.24 6.13 -20.98
N PRO A 147 16.36 5.71 -20.35
CA PRO A 147 17.08 4.48 -20.73
C PRO A 147 16.24 3.23 -20.44
N GLY A 148 16.13 2.30 -21.39
CA GLY A 148 15.27 1.11 -21.33
C GLY A 148 13.98 1.21 -22.16
N VAL A 149 13.61 2.40 -22.63
CA VAL A 149 12.38 2.63 -23.41
C VAL A 149 12.55 2.16 -24.86
N ALA A 150 13.73 2.34 -25.48
CA ALA A 150 13.99 1.85 -26.83
C ALA A 150 13.93 0.31 -26.91
N GLU A 151 14.46 -0.40 -25.91
CA GLU A 151 14.37 -1.85 -25.80
C GLU A 151 12.94 -2.33 -25.53
N GLY A 152 12.17 -1.58 -24.73
CA GLY A 152 10.74 -1.84 -24.49
C GLY A 152 9.87 -1.62 -25.72
N TRP A 153 10.15 -0.58 -26.51
CA TRP A 153 9.45 -0.31 -27.79
C TRP A 153 9.79 -1.35 -28.86
N TRP A 154 11.03 -1.86 -28.91
CA TRP A 154 11.41 -2.95 -29.83
C TRP A 154 10.71 -4.28 -29.49
N ALA A 155 10.57 -4.60 -28.21
CA ALA A 155 9.83 -5.78 -27.77
C ALA A 155 8.32 -5.67 -28.07
N LEU A 156 7.74 -4.47 -27.93
CA LEU A 156 6.36 -4.17 -28.32
C LEU A 156 6.16 -4.17 -29.84
N SER A 157 7.13 -3.69 -30.63
CA SER A 157 7.01 -3.61 -32.10
C SER A 157 7.24 -4.96 -32.81
N LYS A 158 7.97 -5.91 -32.20
CA LYS A 158 8.02 -7.31 -32.66
C LYS A 158 6.70 -8.06 -32.43
N ALA A 159 5.86 -7.59 -31.50
CA ALA A 159 4.53 -8.15 -31.23
C ALA A 159 3.43 -7.52 -32.11
N THR A 160 3.68 -6.34 -32.69
CA THR A 160 2.82 -5.74 -33.71
C THR A 160 3.26 -6.21 -35.11
N GLN A 161 2.32 -6.32 -36.06
CA GLN A 161 2.60 -6.83 -37.41
C GLN A 161 3.28 -5.78 -38.35
N ASP A 162 3.93 -4.75 -37.80
CA ASP A 162 4.53 -3.67 -38.59
C ASP A 162 6.06 -3.77 -38.66
N ASP A 163 6.52 -4.33 -39.78
CA ASP A 163 7.94 -4.56 -40.05
C ASP A 163 8.77 -3.28 -40.24
N ALA A 164 8.15 -2.13 -40.50
CA ALA A 164 8.86 -0.88 -40.69
C ALA A 164 9.20 -0.25 -39.33
N GLU A 165 8.26 -0.26 -38.40
CA GLU A 165 8.45 0.24 -37.03
C GLU A 165 9.46 -0.63 -36.26
N ALA A 166 9.43 -1.96 -36.45
CA ALA A 166 10.39 -2.88 -35.84
C ALA A 166 11.84 -2.65 -36.32
N ARG A 167 12.04 -2.35 -37.61
CA ARG A 167 13.36 -2.06 -38.19
C ARG A 167 13.92 -0.72 -37.72
N ASP A 168 13.08 0.29 -37.62
CA ASP A 168 13.49 1.62 -37.15
C ASP A 168 13.85 1.61 -35.65
N ALA A 169 13.10 0.85 -34.84
CA ALA A 169 13.41 0.62 -33.43
C ALA A 169 14.74 -0.14 -33.24
N GLN A 170 15.01 -1.16 -34.07
CA GLN A 170 16.26 -1.92 -34.01
C GLN A 170 17.48 -1.07 -34.39
N ALA A 171 17.37 -0.26 -35.44
CA ALA A 171 18.46 0.64 -35.86
C ALA A 171 18.80 1.67 -34.77
N ARG A 172 17.80 2.16 -34.05
CA ARG A 172 17.97 3.11 -32.93
C ARG A 172 18.56 2.44 -31.69
N MET A 173 18.17 1.21 -31.39
CA MET A 173 18.78 0.42 -30.31
C MET A 173 20.28 0.19 -30.56
N VAL A 174 20.68 -0.16 -31.78
CA VAL A 174 22.10 -0.34 -32.17
C VAL A 174 22.88 0.97 -32.13
N GLN A 175 22.24 2.11 -32.39
CA GLN A 175 22.87 3.43 -32.21
C GLN A 175 23.12 3.80 -30.74
N LEU A 176 22.23 3.39 -29.84
CA LEU A 176 22.31 3.70 -28.41
C LEU A 176 23.26 2.75 -27.66
N ASP A 177 23.27 1.46 -28.04
CA ASP A 177 24.24 0.48 -27.58
C ASP A 177 24.65 -0.46 -28.75
N PRO A 178 25.82 -0.22 -29.37
CA PRO A 178 26.32 -1.04 -30.48
C PRO A 178 26.50 -2.52 -30.14
N ALA A 179 26.58 -2.90 -28.85
CA ALA A 179 26.69 -4.29 -28.44
C ALA A 179 25.37 -5.09 -28.60
N CYS A 180 24.24 -4.40 -28.87
CA CYS A 180 22.93 -5.00 -29.08
C CYS A 180 22.68 -5.46 -30.54
N GLU A 181 23.69 -5.45 -31.39
CA GLU A 181 23.60 -5.85 -32.79
C GLU A 181 23.56 -7.40 -32.93
N GLY A 182 22.35 -7.98 -32.98
CA GLY A 182 22.16 -9.41 -33.28
C GLY A 182 20.76 -9.95 -32.93
N GLU A 183 20.26 -10.91 -33.73
CA GLU A 183 18.89 -11.46 -33.63
C GLU A 183 18.52 -12.14 -32.29
N GLY A 184 19.50 -12.42 -31.41
CA GLY A 184 19.26 -13.00 -30.08
C GLY A 184 19.41 -12.03 -28.91
N VAL A 185 19.96 -10.84 -29.12
CA VAL A 185 20.40 -9.96 -28.02
C VAL A 185 19.22 -9.25 -27.35
N GLY A 186 18.21 -8.87 -28.12
CA GLY A 186 17.03 -8.24 -27.55
C GLY A 186 16.11 -9.21 -26.77
N ALA A 187 16.10 -10.51 -27.13
CA ALA A 187 15.46 -11.54 -26.29
C ALA A 187 16.21 -11.70 -24.96
N ALA A 188 17.55 -11.71 -24.99
CA ALA A 188 18.37 -11.74 -23.77
C ALA A 188 18.23 -10.45 -22.94
N ALA A 189 18.10 -9.28 -23.57
CA ALA A 189 17.83 -8.01 -22.89
C ALA A 189 16.45 -8.03 -22.22
N TRP A 190 15.42 -8.52 -22.91
CA TRP A 190 14.09 -8.73 -22.33
C TRP A 190 14.13 -9.69 -21.14
N THR A 191 14.79 -10.84 -21.27
CA THR A 191 14.98 -11.79 -20.17
C THR A 191 15.74 -11.18 -18.98
N ARG A 192 16.69 -10.25 -19.21
CA ARG A 192 17.39 -9.51 -18.15
C ARG A 192 16.53 -8.41 -17.50
N MET A 193 15.64 -7.76 -18.26
CA MET A 193 14.74 -6.72 -17.77
C MET A 193 13.51 -7.28 -17.06
N THR A 194 13.08 -8.49 -17.42
CA THR A 194 11.86 -9.11 -16.88
C THR A 194 11.88 -9.22 -15.34
N PRO A 195 12.96 -9.64 -14.66
CA PRO A 195 13.05 -9.59 -13.20
C PRO A 195 13.02 -8.17 -12.60
N ALA A 196 13.55 -7.18 -13.32
CA ALA A 196 13.48 -5.76 -12.91
C ALA A 196 12.07 -5.16 -13.08
N LEU A 197 11.21 -5.80 -13.89
CA LEU A 197 9.81 -5.43 -14.14
C LEU A 197 8.81 -6.29 -13.31
N MET A 198 9.27 -7.43 -12.79
CA MET A 198 8.50 -8.37 -11.97
C MET A 198 8.95 -8.25 -10.50
N SER A 199 8.33 -7.34 -9.75
CA SER A 199 8.52 -7.32 -8.29
C SER A 199 7.90 -8.57 -7.68
N THR A 200 8.72 -9.42 -7.04
CA THR A 200 8.22 -10.56 -6.26
C THR A 200 8.07 -10.17 -4.80
N LEU A 201 6.91 -10.47 -4.22
CA LEU A 201 6.63 -10.34 -2.79
C LEU A 201 6.73 -11.71 -2.10
N ARG A 202 7.43 -11.75 -0.98
CA ARG A 202 7.49 -12.89 -0.06
C ARG A 202 6.65 -12.59 1.16
N ILE A 203 5.56 -13.32 1.36
CA ILE A 203 4.66 -13.21 2.50
C ILE A 203 4.85 -14.44 3.39
N LYS A 204 5.55 -14.25 4.51
CA LYS A 204 5.81 -15.28 5.52
C LYS A 204 4.79 -15.17 6.65
N MET A 205 4.16 -16.29 6.98
CA MET A 205 3.25 -16.44 8.11
C MET A 205 3.79 -17.49 9.07
N ALA A 206 3.93 -17.12 10.33
CA ALA A 206 4.44 -18.01 11.38
C ALA A 206 3.56 -17.91 12.62
N SER A 207 3.42 -19.01 13.36
CA SER A 207 2.75 -18.96 14.65
C SER A 207 3.57 -18.10 15.61
N GLU A 208 2.89 -17.28 16.41
CA GLU A 208 3.51 -16.50 17.48
C GLU A 208 3.90 -17.37 18.67
N ARG A 209 3.30 -18.54 18.80
CA ARG A 209 3.64 -19.54 19.81
C ARG A 209 4.52 -20.61 19.19
N ALA A 210 5.71 -20.78 19.76
CA ALA A 210 6.66 -21.78 19.29
C ALA A 210 6.03 -23.18 19.40
N GLY A 211 5.95 -23.90 18.27
CA GLY A 211 5.44 -25.27 18.21
C GLY A 211 3.97 -25.41 17.78
N ASP A 212 3.20 -24.32 17.70
CA ASP A 212 1.81 -24.38 17.24
C ASP A 212 1.74 -24.57 15.71
N ALA A 213 0.86 -25.46 15.27
CA ALA A 213 0.59 -25.68 13.85
C ALA A 213 -0.22 -24.51 13.26
N LEU A 214 0.06 -24.16 12.01
CA LEU A 214 -0.74 -23.20 11.26
C LEU A 214 -1.93 -23.89 10.61
N GLU A 215 -3.14 -23.39 10.86
CA GLU A 215 -4.32 -23.84 10.14
C GLU A 215 -4.35 -23.25 8.73
N LEU A 216 -4.55 -24.12 7.72
CA LEU A 216 -4.49 -23.72 6.31
C LEU A 216 -5.58 -22.70 5.94
N ASP A 217 -6.78 -22.83 6.52
CA ASP A 217 -7.89 -21.90 6.30
C ASP A 217 -7.55 -20.50 6.85
N ALA A 218 -7.03 -20.43 8.07
CA ALA A 218 -6.59 -19.17 8.68
C ALA A 218 -5.52 -18.46 7.82
N VAL A 219 -4.54 -19.23 7.33
CA VAL A 219 -3.49 -18.74 6.44
C VAL A 219 -4.07 -18.20 5.12
N GLY A 220 -4.97 -18.94 4.48
CA GLY A 220 -5.62 -18.51 3.23
C GLY A 220 -6.42 -17.22 3.41
N GLN A 221 -7.15 -17.11 4.52
CA GLN A 221 -7.91 -15.91 4.87
C GLN A 221 -7.01 -14.70 5.14
N ILE A 222 -5.89 -14.90 5.84
CA ILE A 222 -4.89 -13.83 6.08
C ILE A 222 -4.27 -13.37 4.77
N ALA A 223 -3.89 -14.30 3.88
CA ALA A 223 -3.35 -13.97 2.56
C ALA A 223 -4.34 -13.13 1.75
N ALA A 224 -5.61 -13.53 1.74
CA ALA A 224 -6.67 -12.81 1.03
C ALA A 224 -6.91 -11.41 1.61
N SER A 225 -6.95 -11.26 2.94
CA SER A 225 -7.10 -9.95 3.60
C SER A 225 -5.90 -9.05 3.35
N PHE A 226 -4.68 -9.58 3.44
CA PHE A 226 -3.48 -8.81 3.09
C PHE A 226 -3.50 -8.37 1.61
N GLY A 227 -3.92 -9.25 0.70
CA GLY A 227 -4.03 -8.90 -0.72
C GLY A 227 -5.04 -7.79 -1.01
N ARG A 228 -6.15 -7.72 -0.27
CA ARG A 228 -7.10 -6.60 -0.34
C ARG A 228 -6.48 -5.30 0.17
N LEU A 229 -5.92 -5.33 1.39
CA LEU A 229 -5.22 -4.19 2.00
C LEU A 229 -4.13 -3.63 1.07
N PHE A 230 -3.32 -4.53 0.51
CA PHE A 230 -2.21 -4.16 -0.37
C PHE A 230 -2.69 -3.52 -1.66
N ARG A 231 -3.74 -4.07 -2.28
CA ARG A 231 -4.35 -3.49 -3.49
C ARG A 231 -4.86 -2.07 -3.23
N ASP A 232 -5.54 -1.86 -2.10
CA ASP A 232 -6.07 -0.55 -1.74
C ASP A 232 -4.94 0.45 -1.52
N PHE A 233 -3.90 0.05 -0.79
CA PHE A 233 -2.68 0.85 -0.64
C PHE A 233 -2.08 1.23 -2.00
N VAL A 234 -1.84 0.26 -2.88
CA VAL A 234 -1.19 0.52 -4.18
C VAL A 234 -2.07 1.41 -5.07
N THR A 235 -3.38 1.21 -5.06
CA THR A 235 -4.32 2.02 -5.84
C THR A 235 -4.41 3.45 -5.30
N GLN A 236 -4.62 3.61 -3.99
CA GLN A 236 -4.91 4.90 -3.38
C GLN A 236 -3.64 5.74 -3.14
N CYS A 237 -2.54 5.12 -2.74
CA CYS A 237 -1.32 5.83 -2.37
C CYS A 237 -0.31 5.93 -3.50
N LEU A 238 -0.26 4.94 -4.40
CA LEU A 238 0.68 4.93 -5.52
C LEU A 238 0.02 5.23 -6.88
N GLY A 239 -1.30 5.16 -6.97
CA GLY A 239 -2.01 5.38 -8.24
C GLY A 239 -1.78 4.27 -9.26
N LEU A 240 -1.49 3.05 -8.79
CA LEU A 240 -1.15 1.90 -9.64
C LEU A 240 -2.21 0.80 -9.51
N ASP A 241 -2.39 0.02 -10.57
CA ASP A 241 -3.21 -1.20 -10.55
C ASP A 241 -2.28 -2.42 -10.57
N VAL A 242 -2.04 -2.98 -9.39
CA VAL A 242 -1.16 -4.15 -9.21
C VAL A 242 -1.99 -5.33 -8.74
N THR A 243 -1.91 -6.43 -9.49
CA THR A 243 -2.52 -7.69 -9.10
C THR A 243 -1.47 -8.62 -8.49
N LEU A 244 -1.81 -9.16 -7.32
CA LEU A 244 -1.02 -10.17 -6.63
C LEU A 244 -1.35 -11.56 -7.17
N LEU A 245 -0.36 -12.25 -7.75
CA LEU A 245 -0.52 -13.60 -8.30
C LEU A 245 0.31 -14.62 -7.50
N PRO A 246 -0.28 -15.69 -6.95
CA PRO A 246 0.47 -16.70 -6.21
C PRO A 246 1.43 -17.45 -7.13
N CYS A 247 2.70 -17.55 -6.73
CA CYS A 247 3.75 -18.24 -7.48
C CYS A 247 4.07 -19.63 -6.90
N ARG A 248 4.38 -19.70 -5.59
CA ARG A 248 4.71 -20.96 -4.90
C ARG A 248 4.51 -20.87 -3.39
N ALA A 249 4.34 -22.04 -2.76
CA ALA A 249 4.33 -22.21 -1.31
C ALA A 249 5.51 -23.10 -0.86
N LEU A 250 6.22 -22.72 0.21
CA LEU A 250 7.40 -23.43 0.73
C LEU A 250 7.15 -24.03 2.12
N THR A 251 7.87 -25.11 2.46
CA THR A 251 7.71 -25.87 3.71
C THR A 251 8.52 -25.25 4.85
N GLY A 252 7.89 -25.04 6.02
CA GLY A 252 8.48 -24.43 7.23
C GLY A 252 8.15 -22.95 7.35
N SER A 253 7.23 -22.59 8.26
CA SER A 253 6.43 -21.34 8.22
C SER A 253 5.75 -21.14 6.86
N PHE A 254 4.47 -20.78 6.82
CA PHE A 254 3.78 -20.70 5.54
C PHE A 254 4.30 -19.49 4.76
N LEU A 255 5.12 -19.74 3.73
CA LEU A 255 5.72 -18.72 2.88
C LEU A 255 5.03 -18.75 1.53
N LEU A 256 4.36 -17.65 1.18
CA LEU A 256 3.82 -17.40 -0.16
C LEU A 256 4.78 -16.49 -0.91
N GLU A 257 5.16 -16.91 -2.11
CA GLU A 257 5.71 -15.99 -3.09
C GLU A 257 4.62 -15.53 -4.04
N VAL A 258 4.59 -14.23 -4.31
CA VAL A 258 3.54 -13.58 -5.07
C VAL A 258 4.18 -12.64 -6.09
N ALA A 259 3.87 -12.80 -7.36
CA ALA A 259 4.27 -11.84 -8.38
C ALA A 259 3.39 -10.59 -8.28
N ALA A 260 4.04 -9.42 -8.34
CA ALA A 260 3.41 -8.10 -8.33
C ALA A 260 3.98 -7.27 -9.50
N PRO A 261 3.54 -7.54 -10.74
CA PRO A 261 3.99 -6.80 -11.92
C PRO A 261 3.81 -5.29 -11.77
N GLY A 262 4.84 -4.51 -12.11
CA GLY A 262 4.76 -3.04 -12.06
C GLY A 262 4.79 -2.43 -10.66
N LEU A 263 4.97 -3.23 -9.60
CA LEU A 263 5.12 -2.71 -8.25
C LEU A 263 6.48 -2.01 -8.08
N PRO A 264 6.54 -0.75 -7.62
CA PRO A 264 7.79 -0.01 -7.43
C PRO A 264 8.69 -0.67 -6.38
N PRO A 265 10.03 -0.58 -6.52
CA PRO A 265 10.93 -0.90 -5.43
C PRO A 265 10.58 0.01 -4.23
N HIS A 266 10.48 -0.55 -3.03
CA HIS A 266 10.10 0.13 -1.77
C HIS A 266 8.62 0.32 -1.48
N ALA A 267 7.74 -0.35 -2.24
CA ALA A 267 6.31 -0.30 -1.96
C ALA A 267 5.99 -0.87 -0.55
N ILE A 268 6.70 -1.91 -0.12
CA ILE A 268 6.49 -2.53 1.20
C ILE A 268 7.01 -1.63 2.34
N GLU A 269 8.17 -0.98 2.18
CA GLU A 269 8.67 0.00 3.15
C GLU A 269 7.73 1.20 3.25
N THR A 270 7.22 1.68 2.11
CA THR A 270 6.24 2.76 2.07
C THR A 270 4.97 2.37 2.83
N LEU A 271 4.45 1.15 2.59
CA LEU A 271 3.33 0.62 3.34
C LEU A 271 3.64 0.54 4.85
N ASN A 272 4.83 0.08 5.24
CA ASN A 272 5.25 -0.01 6.64
C ASN A 272 5.31 1.38 7.31
N VAL A 273 5.85 2.40 6.63
CA VAL A 273 5.89 3.78 7.12
C VAL A 273 4.47 4.32 7.29
N LEU A 274 3.61 4.16 6.28
CA LEU A 274 2.23 4.62 6.35
C LEU A 274 1.44 3.93 7.47
N LEU A 275 1.63 2.62 7.67
CA LEU A 275 1.00 1.90 8.79
C LEU A 275 1.45 2.43 10.16
N LYS A 276 2.68 2.96 10.27
CA LYS A 276 3.22 3.52 11.52
C LYS A 276 2.76 4.95 11.77
N ASP A 277 2.79 5.78 10.73
CA ASP A 277 2.69 7.23 10.88
C ASP A 277 1.28 7.74 10.57
N THR A 278 0.60 7.16 9.58
CA THR A 278 -0.71 7.60 9.07
C THR A 278 -1.57 6.41 8.62
N PRO A 279 -1.94 5.50 9.52
CA PRO A 279 -2.73 4.31 9.17
C PRO A 279 -4.10 4.66 8.57
N GLU A 280 -4.63 5.86 8.83
CA GLU A 280 -5.87 6.39 8.24
C GLU A 280 -5.81 6.55 6.71
N ARG A 281 -4.61 6.62 6.13
CA ARG A 281 -4.40 6.71 4.68
C ARG A 281 -4.43 5.36 3.98
N ILE A 282 -4.54 4.28 4.75
CA ILE A 282 -4.59 2.91 4.26
C ILE A 282 -5.97 2.38 4.65
N GLY A 283 -6.66 1.70 3.72
CA GLY A 283 -8.01 1.15 3.92
C GLY A 283 -8.23 0.59 5.33
N ALA A 284 -8.87 1.38 6.20
CA ALA A 284 -8.93 1.11 7.64
C ALA A 284 -9.70 -0.19 7.92
N ARG A 285 -10.72 -0.47 7.11
CA ARG A 285 -11.51 -1.70 7.14
C ARG A 285 -10.65 -2.92 6.81
N GLU A 286 -9.93 -2.88 5.70
CA GLU A 286 -9.08 -3.97 5.24
C GLU A 286 -7.94 -4.23 6.24
N LEU A 287 -7.42 -3.16 6.85
CA LEU A 287 -6.43 -3.23 7.90
C LEU A 287 -7.02 -3.88 9.16
N LEU A 288 -8.18 -3.46 9.65
CA LEU A 288 -8.86 -4.09 10.79
C LEU A 288 -9.16 -5.56 10.54
N GLU A 289 -9.64 -5.90 9.34
CA GLU A 289 -9.95 -7.27 8.99
C GLU A 289 -8.70 -8.15 9.06
N LEU A 290 -7.58 -7.67 8.50
CA LEU A 290 -6.29 -8.34 8.58
C LEU A 290 -5.83 -8.49 10.04
N LEU A 291 -5.87 -7.42 10.83
CA LEU A 291 -5.44 -7.43 12.23
C LEU A 291 -6.30 -8.38 13.08
N ALA A 292 -7.62 -8.38 12.89
CA ALA A 292 -8.54 -9.28 13.60
C ALA A 292 -8.30 -10.76 13.25
N ARG A 293 -7.96 -11.07 11.98
CA ARG A 293 -7.60 -12.43 11.56
C ARG A 293 -6.27 -12.88 12.13
N LEU A 294 -5.25 -12.00 12.12
CA LEU A 294 -3.96 -12.26 12.75
C LEU A 294 -4.11 -12.48 14.27
N GLN A 295 -4.95 -11.68 14.93
CA GLN A 295 -5.21 -11.79 16.37
C GLN A 295 -5.92 -13.11 16.73
N ARG A 296 -6.99 -13.47 16.00
CA ARG A 296 -7.74 -14.72 16.24
C ARG A 296 -6.88 -15.96 16.02
N SER A 297 -5.99 -15.93 15.03
CA SER A 297 -5.19 -17.08 14.62
C SER A 297 -3.84 -17.16 15.34
N GLY A 298 -3.43 -16.12 16.09
CA GLY A 298 -2.12 -16.06 16.73
C GLY A 298 -0.95 -16.08 15.73
N ILE A 299 -1.13 -15.46 14.56
CA ILE A 299 -0.17 -15.49 13.45
C ILE A 299 0.59 -14.17 13.36
N ARG A 300 1.92 -14.27 13.20
CA ARG A 300 2.80 -13.18 12.78
C ARG A 300 2.89 -13.16 11.26
N LEU A 301 2.73 -11.98 10.67
CA LEU A 301 2.92 -11.73 9.24
C LEU A 301 4.26 -11.03 9.00
N SER A 302 5.00 -11.43 7.97
CA SER A 302 6.21 -10.73 7.53
C SER A 302 6.24 -10.65 6.00
N VAL A 303 6.56 -9.48 5.45
CA VAL A 303 6.54 -9.23 4.00
C VAL A 303 7.87 -8.63 3.55
N SER A 304 8.35 -9.06 2.38
CA SER A 304 9.59 -8.58 1.76
C SER A 304 9.45 -8.56 0.24
N GLN A 305 10.11 -7.62 -0.43
CA GLN A 305 10.12 -7.45 -1.89
C GLN A 305 11.51 -7.76 -2.46
N GLY A 306 11.59 -8.55 -3.54
CA GLY A 306 12.82 -8.81 -4.30
C GLY A 306 13.21 -10.29 -4.47
N GLU A 307 14.14 -10.58 -5.39
CA GLU A 307 14.72 -11.92 -5.62
C GLU A 307 15.97 -12.17 -4.72
N LEU A 308 16.27 -13.45 -4.45
CA LEU A 308 17.17 -14.02 -3.41
C LEU A 308 18.55 -13.31 -3.25
N GLU A 309 19.10 -13.14 -2.04
CA GLU A 309 19.80 -14.20 -1.27
C GLU A 309 19.39 -14.34 0.22
N GLU A 310 19.67 -15.54 0.72
CA GLU A 310 19.23 -16.21 1.95
C GLU A 310 19.43 -15.43 3.27
N GLU A 311 18.49 -15.66 4.20
CA GLU A 311 18.57 -15.48 5.66
C GLU A 311 18.90 -14.09 6.26
N LEU A 312 19.46 -13.15 5.50
CA LEU A 312 19.98 -11.87 6.02
C LEU A 312 19.10 -10.65 5.72
N SER A 313 18.18 -10.74 4.77
CA SER A 313 17.28 -9.62 4.47
C SER A 313 16.22 -9.50 5.55
N SER A 314 16.35 -8.46 6.38
CA SER A 314 15.35 -8.13 7.39
C SER A 314 14.01 -7.83 6.71
N PRO A 315 12.90 -8.40 7.18
CA PRO A 315 11.59 -8.15 6.59
C PRO A 315 11.26 -6.65 6.60
N GLN A 316 10.84 -6.14 5.44
CA GLN A 316 10.47 -4.72 5.26
C GLN A 316 9.20 -4.36 6.03
N LEU A 317 8.31 -5.34 6.25
CA LEU A 317 7.10 -5.23 7.05
C LEU A 317 6.97 -6.45 7.96
N VAL A 318 6.70 -6.26 9.26
CA VAL A 318 6.46 -7.36 10.23
C VAL A 318 5.29 -7.02 11.12
N ILE A 319 4.13 -7.65 10.98
CA ILE A 319 3.01 -7.43 11.91
C ILE A 319 3.00 -8.58 12.92
N ASP A 320 3.41 -8.29 14.16
CA ASP A 320 3.40 -9.21 15.29
C ASP A 320 2.48 -8.73 16.42
N ALA A 321 2.33 -9.50 17.49
CA ALA A 321 1.43 -9.19 18.60
C ALA A 321 1.59 -7.79 19.18
N GLY A 322 2.85 -7.33 19.33
CA GLY A 322 3.15 -6.04 19.93
C GLY A 322 2.75 -4.88 19.03
N TRP A 323 3.02 -4.98 17.73
CA TRP A 323 2.60 -3.95 16.78
C TRP A 323 1.12 -4.05 16.43
N ARG A 324 0.57 -5.26 16.26
CA ARG A 324 -0.85 -5.52 16.01
C ARG A 324 -1.74 -4.89 17.07
N LYS A 325 -1.42 -5.04 18.36
CA LYS A 325 -2.18 -4.40 19.44
C LYS A 325 -2.22 -2.87 19.30
N ARG A 326 -1.10 -2.26 18.91
CA ARG A 326 -1.02 -0.81 18.67
C ARG A 326 -1.81 -0.39 17.44
N LEU A 327 -1.69 -1.13 16.34
CA LEU A 327 -2.47 -0.88 15.13
C LEU A 327 -3.97 -1.00 15.40
N LEU A 328 -4.43 -2.05 16.09
CA LEU A 328 -5.84 -2.21 16.45
C LEU A 328 -6.38 -0.99 17.20
N GLN A 329 -5.65 -0.50 18.20
CA GLN A 329 -6.07 0.69 18.97
C GLN A 329 -6.22 1.96 18.09
N VAL A 330 -5.33 2.15 17.12
CA VAL A 330 -5.36 3.33 16.24
C VAL A 330 -6.39 3.16 15.13
N THR A 331 -6.45 1.97 14.51
CA THR A 331 -7.32 1.69 13.37
C THR A 331 -8.77 1.49 13.78
N GLU A 332 -9.08 0.96 14.98
CA GLU A 332 -10.46 0.85 15.46
C GLU A 332 -11.09 2.24 15.58
N ALA A 333 -10.39 3.17 16.24
CA ALA A 333 -10.84 4.55 16.38
C ALA A 333 -11.05 5.26 15.04
N GLU A 334 -10.27 4.89 14.02
CA GLU A 334 -10.32 5.52 12.70
C GLU A 334 -11.34 4.87 11.76
N ALA A 335 -11.50 3.54 11.78
CA ALA A 335 -12.51 2.84 11.00
C ALA A 335 -13.93 3.19 11.46
N LEU A 336 -14.10 3.47 12.76
CA LEU A 336 -15.36 3.99 13.29
C LEU A 336 -15.63 5.43 12.85
N ARG A 337 -14.60 6.19 12.44
CA ARG A 337 -14.74 7.53 11.85
C ARG A 337 -14.97 7.50 10.35
N HIS A 338 -14.63 6.42 9.65
CA HIS A 338 -14.67 6.34 8.19
C HIS A 338 -15.36 5.07 7.72
N LEU A 339 -16.69 5.16 7.59
CA LEU A 339 -17.56 4.11 7.09
C LEU A 339 -17.59 4.06 5.57
N ASP A 340 -17.59 2.84 5.04
CA ASP A 340 -17.89 2.62 3.63
C ASP A 340 -19.41 2.70 3.40
N THR A 341 -19.81 3.30 2.29
CA THR A 341 -21.20 3.35 1.83
C THR A 341 -21.87 1.98 1.80
N ARG A 342 -21.14 0.88 1.61
CA ARG A 342 -21.70 -0.49 1.64
C ARG A 342 -22.11 -0.94 3.03
N ASP A 343 -21.60 -0.34 4.10
CA ASP A 343 -21.88 -0.78 5.48
C ASP A 343 -23.11 -0.09 6.07
N ILE A 344 -23.67 0.86 5.34
CA ILE A 344 -24.81 1.66 5.77
C ILE A 344 -26.06 1.06 5.12
N PRO A 345 -27.17 0.86 5.85
CA PRO A 345 -28.37 0.32 5.26
C PRO A 345 -29.07 1.34 4.36
N GLN A 346 -29.81 0.85 3.35
CA GLN A 346 -30.68 1.65 2.48
C GLN A 346 -32.12 1.08 2.42
N ALA A 347 -32.37 -0.05 3.08
CA ALA A 347 -33.68 -0.67 3.18
C ALA A 347 -34.22 -0.47 4.60
N ASP A 348 -35.32 0.25 4.74
CA ASP A 348 -35.89 0.74 6.00
C ASP A 348 -36.87 -0.22 6.68
N ASP A 349 -37.36 -1.22 5.96
CA ASP A 349 -38.36 -2.17 6.44
C ASP A 349 -37.70 -3.45 6.99
N LEU A 350 -37.62 -3.56 8.32
CA LEU A 350 -37.08 -4.74 9.00
C LEU A 350 -37.90 -6.01 8.74
N GLU A 351 -39.23 -5.91 8.60
CA GLU A 351 -40.08 -7.08 8.34
C GLU A 351 -39.78 -7.71 6.99
N ARG A 352 -39.50 -6.89 5.97
CA ARG A 352 -39.03 -7.39 4.67
C ARG A 352 -37.64 -8.02 4.76
N ILE A 353 -36.75 -7.50 5.60
CA ILE A 353 -35.45 -8.15 5.85
C ILE A 353 -35.65 -9.52 6.48
N PHE A 354 -36.56 -9.65 7.44
CA PHE A 354 -36.91 -10.92 8.07
C PHE A 354 -37.55 -11.89 7.09
N GLY A 355 -38.49 -11.43 6.26
CA GLY A 355 -39.10 -12.22 5.20
C GLY A 355 -38.07 -12.73 4.19
N LEU A 356 -37.07 -11.91 3.84
CA LEU A 356 -35.94 -12.34 3.02
C LEU A 356 -35.17 -13.48 3.68
N VAL A 357 -34.78 -13.33 4.96
CA VAL A 357 -34.03 -14.34 5.72
C VAL A 357 -34.82 -15.65 5.83
N GLN A 358 -36.13 -15.57 6.05
CA GLN A 358 -37.02 -16.73 6.08
C GLN A 358 -37.12 -17.44 4.72
N MET A 359 -37.20 -16.68 3.61
CA MET A 359 -37.18 -17.26 2.26
C MET A 359 -35.88 -18.02 2.00
N VAL A 360 -34.72 -17.46 2.37
CA VAL A 360 -33.43 -18.16 2.25
C VAL A 360 -33.41 -19.42 3.12
N ALA A 361 -33.96 -19.37 4.34
CA ALA A 361 -34.03 -20.52 5.24
C ALA A 361 -34.91 -21.65 4.69
N GLY A 362 -36.02 -21.29 4.05
CA GLY A 362 -36.93 -22.22 3.38
C GLY A 362 -36.47 -22.67 2.00
N GLN A 363 -35.27 -22.26 1.55
CA GLN A 363 -34.76 -22.51 0.20
C GLN A 363 -35.70 -22.01 -0.93
N HIS A 364 -36.43 -20.93 -0.66
CA HIS A 364 -37.27 -20.26 -1.63
C HIS A 364 -36.47 -19.23 -2.44
N GLU A 365 -36.92 -18.98 -3.68
CA GLU A 365 -36.29 -17.97 -4.54
C GLU A 365 -36.57 -16.55 -4.01
N VAL A 366 -35.50 -15.80 -3.74
CA VAL A 366 -35.59 -14.39 -3.35
C VAL A 366 -35.49 -13.50 -4.58
N ASN A 367 -36.63 -12.96 -5.00
CA ASN A 367 -36.75 -12.05 -6.13
C ASN A 367 -37.71 -10.89 -5.82
N ALA A 368 -37.87 -9.99 -6.79
CA ALA A 368 -38.71 -8.79 -6.66
C ALA A 368 -40.17 -9.13 -6.30
N VAL A 369 -40.70 -10.20 -6.88
CA VAL A 369 -42.09 -10.63 -6.68
C VAL A 369 -42.25 -11.24 -5.30
N SER A 370 -41.39 -12.18 -4.92
CA SER A 370 -41.49 -12.87 -3.62
C SER A 370 -41.28 -11.94 -2.42
N LEU A 371 -40.47 -10.89 -2.59
CA LEU A 371 -40.21 -9.89 -1.55
C LEU A 371 -41.17 -8.68 -1.62
N GLY A 372 -42.01 -8.57 -2.66
CA GLY A 372 -42.95 -7.48 -2.84
C GLY A 372 -42.28 -6.11 -3.05
N VAL A 373 -41.16 -6.08 -3.78
CA VAL A 373 -40.35 -4.87 -4.02
C VAL A 373 -39.87 -4.79 -5.47
N THR A 374 -39.25 -3.67 -5.86
CA THR A 374 -38.62 -3.58 -7.19
C THR A 374 -37.34 -4.41 -7.26
N ARG A 375 -36.93 -4.81 -8.48
CA ARG A 375 -35.69 -5.58 -8.70
C ARG A 375 -34.45 -4.93 -8.10
N ARG A 376 -34.37 -3.59 -8.12
CA ARG A 376 -33.27 -2.83 -7.53
C ARG A 376 -33.28 -2.91 -6.00
N GLN A 377 -34.45 -2.93 -5.37
CA GLN A 377 -34.59 -3.00 -3.91
C GLN A 377 -34.18 -4.37 -3.36
N VAL A 378 -34.31 -5.46 -4.12
CA VAL A 378 -33.86 -6.78 -3.68
C VAL A 378 -32.39 -6.76 -3.23
N ALA A 379 -31.52 -6.05 -3.98
CA ALA A 379 -30.11 -5.89 -3.61
C ALA A 379 -29.94 -5.12 -2.29
N TYR A 380 -30.77 -4.11 -2.04
CA TYR A 380 -30.74 -3.33 -0.79
C TYR A 380 -31.17 -4.15 0.41
N TYR A 381 -32.18 -5.00 0.26
CA TYR A 381 -32.63 -5.90 1.34
C TYR A 381 -31.62 -7.01 1.63
N ARG A 382 -30.98 -7.58 0.60
CA ARG A 382 -29.86 -8.54 0.80
C ARG A 382 -28.72 -7.88 1.56
N ARG A 383 -28.32 -6.68 1.12
CA ARG A 383 -27.24 -5.95 1.78
C ARG A 383 -27.57 -5.57 3.23
N ALA A 384 -28.82 -5.19 3.50
CA ALA A 384 -29.27 -4.92 4.87
C ALA A 384 -29.20 -6.17 5.76
N ALA A 385 -29.55 -7.35 5.24
CA ALA A 385 -29.40 -8.61 5.96
C ALA A 385 -27.92 -8.97 6.22
N GLU A 386 -27.01 -8.66 5.28
CA GLU A 386 -25.56 -8.79 5.48
C GLU A 386 -25.03 -7.83 6.55
N ILE A 387 -25.47 -6.57 6.54
CA ILE A 387 -25.09 -5.57 7.56
C ILE A 387 -25.47 -6.02 8.97
N LEU A 388 -26.65 -6.64 9.12
CA LEU A 388 -27.11 -7.24 10.37
C LEU A 388 -26.46 -8.59 10.70
N GLY A 389 -25.53 -9.07 9.86
CA GLY A 389 -24.85 -10.36 10.05
C GLY A 389 -25.76 -11.57 9.92
N LEU A 390 -26.92 -11.43 9.26
CA LEU A 390 -27.90 -12.51 9.05
C LEU A 390 -27.55 -13.35 7.83
N LEU A 391 -26.92 -12.73 6.84
CA LEU A 391 -26.33 -13.38 5.67
C LEU A 391 -24.81 -13.18 5.63
N GLY A 392 -24.10 -14.15 5.08
CA GLY A 392 -22.69 -14.03 4.72
C GLY A 392 -22.49 -13.38 3.36
N ASP A 393 -21.23 -13.15 2.98
CA ASP A 393 -20.86 -12.46 1.73
C ASP A 393 -21.31 -13.23 0.47
N SER A 394 -21.54 -14.55 0.56
CA SER A 394 -22.06 -15.34 -0.57
C SER A 394 -23.59 -15.45 -0.58
N GLY A 395 -24.28 -14.75 0.34
CA GLY A 395 -25.73 -14.73 0.47
C GLY A 395 -26.31 -15.94 1.22
N GLU A 396 -25.46 -16.74 1.86
CA GLU A 396 -25.82 -17.87 2.70
C GLU A 396 -26.22 -17.44 4.11
N LEU A 397 -27.05 -18.23 4.80
CA LEU A 397 -27.43 -17.94 6.18
C LEU A 397 -26.28 -18.12 7.15
N THR A 398 -26.09 -17.13 8.01
CA THR A 398 -25.24 -17.26 9.21
C THR A 398 -25.98 -18.03 10.32
N ALA A 399 -25.29 -18.31 11.42
CA ALA A 399 -25.95 -18.85 12.62
C ALA A 399 -27.03 -17.90 13.16
N ALA A 400 -26.76 -16.58 13.13
CA ALA A 400 -27.71 -15.54 13.50
C ALA A 400 -28.93 -15.51 12.56
N GLY A 401 -28.71 -15.57 11.24
CA GLY A 401 -29.79 -15.63 10.26
C GLY A 401 -30.71 -16.84 10.48
N ARG A 402 -30.14 -18.02 10.76
CA ARG A 402 -30.91 -19.23 11.09
C ARG A 402 -31.74 -19.08 12.36
N LEU A 403 -31.21 -18.38 13.36
CA LEU A 403 -31.94 -18.09 14.61
C LEU A 403 -33.09 -17.13 14.33
N ILE A 404 -32.82 -15.98 13.72
CA ILE A 404 -33.80 -14.95 13.35
C ILE A 404 -34.96 -15.53 12.54
N ALA A 405 -34.69 -16.44 11.60
CA ALA A 405 -35.70 -17.11 10.78
C ALA A 405 -36.72 -17.94 11.60
N ARG A 406 -36.37 -18.35 12.83
CA ARG A 406 -37.19 -19.21 13.70
C ARG A 406 -37.85 -18.47 14.85
N LEU A 407 -37.38 -17.26 15.17
CA LEU A 407 -37.93 -16.46 16.26
C LEU A 407 -39.30 -15.88 15.89
N GLY A 408 -40.17 -15.74 16.89
CA GLY A 408 -41.39 -14.94 16.80
C GLY A 408 -41.06 -13.45 16.67
N ASP A 409 -42.04 -12.63 16.28
CA ASP A 409 -41.77 -11.26 15.81
C ASP A 409 -41.11 -10.37 16.89
N GLU A 410 -41.57 -10.43 18.14
CA GLU A 410 -40.97 -9.65 19.24
C GLU A 410 -39.54 -10.11 19.57
N ASP A 411 -39.31 -11.41 19.72
CA ASP A 411 -37.97 -11.96 19.99
C ASP A 411 -37.00 -11.66 18.83
N ARG A 412 -37.52 -11.65 17.60
CA ARG A 412 -36.75 -11.31 16.41
C ARG A 412 -36.28 -9.86 16.46
N LEU A 413 -37.14 -8.92 16.85
CA LEU A 413 -36.77 -7.52 17.03
C LEU A 413 -35.75 -7.35 18.16
N ARG A 414 -35.95 -8.01 19.32
CA ARG A 414 -35.00 -8.01 20.44
C ARG A 414 -33.62 -8.51 20.02
N ALA A 415 -33.55 -9.64 19.31
CA ALA A 415 -32.29 -10.16 18.80
C ALA A 415 -31.66 -9.21 17.76
N THR A 416 -32.48 -8.57 16.92
CA THR A 416 -32.01 -7.62 15.90
C THR A 416 -31.39 -6.37 16.52
N VAL A 417 -31.81 -5.93 17.72
CA VAL A 417 -31.12 -4.86 18.47
C VAL A 417 -29.64 -5.20 18.62
N VAL A 418 -29.33 -6.38 19.17
CA VAL A 418 -27.95 -6.83 19.38
C VAL A 418 -27.17 -6.88 18.07
N HIS A 419 -27.81 -7.40 17.01
CA HIS A 419 -27.19 -7.46 15.69
C HIS A 419 -26.89 -6.07 15.10
N PHE A 420 -27.82 -5.12 15.24
CA PHE A 420 -27.60 -3.75 14.77
C PHE A 420 -26.50 -3.07 15.57
N GLU A 421 -26.53 -3.13 16.90
CA GLU A 421 -25.48 -2.54 17.76
C GLU A 421 -24.11 -3.14 17.48
N SER A 422 -24.03 -4.43 17.15
CA SER A 422 -22.78 -5.09 16.77
C SER A 422 -22.36 -4.89 15.31
N SER A 423 -23.22 -4.28 14.48
CA SER A 423 -22.90 -3.99 13.09
C SER A 423 -21.92 -2.82 13.00
N ILE A 424 -21.11 -2.78 11.94
CA ILE A 424 -20.13 -1.70 11.72
C ILE A 424 -20.82 -0.31 11.78
N CYS A 425 -21.97 -0.16 11.13
CA CYS A 425 -22.69 1.11 11.11
C CYS A 425 -23.35 1.44 12.46
N GLY A 426 -23.94 0.45 13.14
CA GLY A 426 -24.61 0.67 14.42
C GLY A 426 -23.61 1.03 15.52
N ASP A 427 -22.52 0.27 15.63
CA ASP A 427 -21.44 0.54 16.59
C ASP A 427 -20.80 1.91 16.34
N ALA A 428 -20.47 2.24 15.09
CA ALA A 428 -19.94 3.55 14.73
C ALA A 428 -20.90 4.69 15.11
N TRP A 429 -22.21 4.53 14.89
CA TRP A 429 -23.18 5.56 15.22
C TRP A 429 -23.29 5.78 16.73
N ILE A 430 -23.35 4.70 17.51
CA ILE A 430 -23.40 4.73 18.98
C ILE A 430 -22.15 5.40 19.55
N GLN A 431 -20.96 5.02 19.05
CA GLN A 431 -19.71 5.61 19.52
C GLN A 431 -19.56 7.07 19.11
N TRP A 432 -19.93 7.42 17.88
CA TRP A 432 -19.93 8.80 17.39
C TRP A 432 -20.85 9.70 18.25
N SER A 433 -22.02 9.19 18.64
CA SER A 433 -22.95 9.91 19.52
C SER A 433 -22.54 9.88 21.00
N ARG A 434 -21.42 9.22 21.34
CA ARG A 434 -20.94 8.97 22.71
C ARG A 434 -21.94 8.22 23.59
N GLY A 435 -22.82 7.43 22.97
CA GLY A 435 -23.72 6.52 23.67
C GLY A 435 -23.00 5.21 24.04
N ARG A 436 -23.60 4.44 24.93
CA ARG A 436 -23.19 3.05 25.23
C ARG A 436 -24.03 2.00 24.51
N THR A 437 -25.25 2.39 24.12
CA THR A 437 -26.24 1.55 23.47
C THR A 437 -27.06 2.41 22.51
N LEU A 438 -27.82 1.76 21.62
CA LEU A 438 -28.70 2.40 20.66
C LEU A 438 -29.71 3.34 21.34
N ARG A 439 -30.14 3.05 22.57
CA ARG A 439 -31.10 3.90 23.30
C ARG A 439 -30.56 5.29 23.62
N GLU A 440 -29.25 5.44 23.73
CA GLU A 440 -28.60 6.71 24.06
C GLU A 440 -28.32 7.55 22.80
N VAL A 441 -28.65 7.03 21.62
CA VAL A 441 -28.47 7.72 20.34
C VAL A 441 -29.71 8.57 20.05
N ASP A 442 -29.52 9.83 19.64
CA ASP A 442 -30.63 10.61 19.06
C ASP A 442 -30.84 10.15 17.61
N PRO A 443 -32.01 9.60 17.23
CA PRO A 443 -32.25 9.19 15.85
C PRO A 443 -32.09 10.35 14.85
N ASN A 444 -32.38 11.58 15.25
CA ASN A 444 -32.24 12.74 14.37
C ASN A 444 -30.78 13.14 14.10
N SER A 445 -29.83 12.53 14.81
CA SER A 445 -28.39 12.72 14.56
C SER A 445 -27.89 11.95 13.33
N ALA A 446 -28.68 11.04 12.76
CA ALA A 446 -28.26 10.19 11.63
C ALA A 446 -27.68 10.98 10.44
N PRO A 447 -28.25 12.12 9.97
CA PRO A 447 -27.65 12.90 8.89
C PRO A 447 -26.24 13.42 9.24
N ALA A 448 -26.08 13.99 10.44
CA ALA A 448 -24.81 14.55 10.90
C ALA A 448 -23.75 13.46 11.10
N PHE A 449 -24.16 12.29 11.61
CA PHE A 449 -23.31 11.11 11.70
C PHE A 449 -22.80 10.67 10.33
N LEU A 450 -23.69 10.57 9.33
CA LEU A 450 -23.32 10.15 7.97
C LEU A 450 -22.42 11.17 7.28
N GLU A 451 -22.67 12.46 7.46
CA GLU A 451 -21.81 13.53 6.93
C GLU A 451 -20.41 13.47 7.52
N ALA A 452 -20.30 13.26 8.83
CA ALA A 452 -19.02 13.17 9.51
C ALA A 452 -18.27 11.86 9.20
N SER A 453 -19.00 10.76 8.99
CA SER A 453 -18.40 9.42 8.98
C SER A 453 -18.29 8.78 7.61
N VAL A 454 -18.85 9.38 6.55
CA VAL A 454 -18.95 8.75 5.21
C VAL A 454 -18.49 9.72 4.12
N PRO A 455 -17.17 9.80 3.85
CA PRO A 455 -16.64 10.71 2.84
C PRO A 455 -17.21 10.41 1.44
N GLY A 456 -17.58 11.46 0.71
CA GLY A 456 -18.01 11.34 -0.69
C GLY A 456 -19.44 10.84 -0.91
N LEU A 457 -20.25 10.69 0.14
CA LEU A 457 -21.66 10.35 -0.01
C LEU A 457 -22.46 11.55 -0.57
N SER A 458 -23.18 11.34 -1.68
CA SER A 458 -24.03 12.41 -2.24
C SER A 458 -25.14 12.79 -1.26
N GLU A 459 -25.53 14.06 -1.20
CA GLU A 459 -26.58 14.57 -0.30
C GLU A 459 -27.88 13.75 -0.40
N SER A 460 -28.32 13.44 -1.63
CA SER A 460 -29.52 12.62 -1.89
C SER A 460 -29.40 11.17 -1.40
N THR A 461 -28.18 10.63 -1.32
CA THR A 461 -27.93 9.27 -0.82
C THR A 461 -27.77 9.28 0.71
N ALA A 462 -27.11 10.29 1.26
CA ALA A 462 -27.04 10.54 2.70
C ALA A 462 -28.43 10.68 3.31
N GLY A 463 -29.31 11.49 2.72
CA GLY A 463 -30.68 11.66 3.19
C GLY A 463 -31.49 10.37 3.26
N ARG A 464 -31.43 9.53 2.22
CA ARG A 464 -32.15 8.23 2.18
C ARG A 464 -31.61 7.24 3.21
N ARG A 465 -30.29 7.20 3.39
CA ARG A 465 -29.63 6.33 4.38
C ARG A 465 -29.88 6.82 5.81
N ALA A 466 -29.90 8.13 6.04
CA ALA A 466 -30.29 8.71 7.32
C ALA A 466 -31.73 8.32 7.69
N GLN A 467 -32.68 8.43 6.75
CA GLN A 467 -34.06 7.98 6.95
C GLN A 467 -34.14 6.49 7.31
N THR A 468 -33.32 5.65 6.67
CA THR A 468 -33.23 4.22 6.98
C THR A 468 -32.75 3.99 8.41
N LEU A 469 -31.66 4.65 8.83
CA LEU A 469 -31.13 4.54 10.20
C LEU A 469 -32.14 5.04 11.24
N MET A 470 -32.85 6.14 10.96
CA MET A 470 -33.91 6.65 11.82
C MET A 470 -35.08 5.66 11.95
N ALA A 471 -35.48 5.02 10.85
CA ALA A 471 -36.53 4.01 10.85
C ALA A 471 -36.12 2.78 11.68
N TRP A 472 -34.91 2.27 11.47
CA TRP A 472 -34.37 1.14 12.23
C TRP A 472 -34.25 1.47 13.71
N HIS A 473 -33.72 2.64 14.06
CA HIS A 473 -33.65 3.09 15.45
C HIS A 473 -35.04 3.06 16.09
N ARG A 474 -36.05 3.71 15.49
CA ARG A 474 -37.41 3.75 16.05
C ARG A 474 -38.01 2.36 16.22
N ALA A 475 -37.83 1.48 15.23
CA ALA A 475 -38.34 0.12 15.29
C ALA A 475 -37.66 -0.71 16.39
N LEU A 476 -36.35 -0.54 16.59
CA LEU A 476 -35.56 -1.34 17.52
C LEU A 476 -35.55 -0.81 18.96
N SER A 477 -35.65 0.52 19.16
CA SER A 477 -35.58 1.12 20.51
C SER A 477 -36.63 0.58 21.48
N ALA A 478 -37.82 0.22 20.97
CA ALA A 478 -38.92 -0.32 21.78
C ALA A 478 -38.62 -1.72 22.34
N TYR A 479 -37.71 -2.46 21.71
CA TYR A 479 -37.38 -3.86 22.03
C TYR A 479 -35.99 -4.00 22.65
N HIS A 480 -35.38 -2.90 23.06
CA HIS A 480 -34.04 -2.90 23.58
C HIS A 480 -33.99 -3.52 24.98
N TYR A 481 -33.11 -4.50 25.19
CA TYR A 481 -33.00 -5.30 26.43
C TYR A 481 -32.81 -4.46 27.72
N ALA A 482 -32.17 -3.29 27.63
CA ALA A 482 -32.05 -2.35 28.76
C ALA A 482 -33.37 -1.68 29.20
N ALA A 483 -34.48 -1.83 28.46
CA ALA A 483 -35.79 -1.31 28.87
C ALA A 483 -36.40 -2.15 30.01
N GLU A 484 -36.26 -3.47 29.96
CA GLU A 484 -36.80 -4.38 30.97
C GLU A 484 -36.04 -4.28 32.31
N ALA A 485 -34.72 -4.04 32.25
CA ALA A 485 -33.91 -3.87 33.45
C ALA A 485 -34.27 -2.61 34.26
N ALA A 486 -34.75 -1.54 33.61
CA ALA A 486 -35.13 -0.29 34.28
C ALA A 486 -36.49 -0.41 35.00
N ASP A 487 -37.44 -1.16 34.43
CA ASP A 487 -38.74 -1.42 35.05
C ASP A 487 -38.63 -2.38 36.25
N GLU A 488 -37.78 -3.41 36.17
CA GLU A 488 -37.53 -4.30 37.31
C GLU A 488 -36.83 -3.59 38.49
N THR A 489 -35.96 -2.62 38.20
CA THR A 489 -35.26 -1.85 39.24
C THR A 489 -36.20 -0.85 39.93
N THR A 490 -37.16 -0.30 39.20
CA THR A 490 -38.16 0.64 39.75
C THR A 490 -39.26 -0.09 40.53
N SER A 491 -39.60 -1.33 40.15
CA SER A 491 -40.57 -2.16 40.90
C SER A 491 -40.00 -2.84 42.15
N ARG A 492 -38.68 -2.79 42.38
CA ARG A 492 -38.00 -3.39 43.54
C ARG A 492 -37.41 -2.39 44.54
N ALA A 493 -37.63 -1.10 44.35
CA ALA A 493 -37.28 -0.10 45.37
C ALA A 493 -38.36 -0.12 46.49
N PRO A 494 -38.00 -0.40 47.77
CA PRO A 494 -38.95 -0.41 48.89
C PRO A 494 -39.48 0.97 49.26
#